data_AF-A0A4Q3ML80-F1
#
_entry.id   AF-A0A4Q3ML80-F1
#
_cell.length_a   1.000
_cell.length_b   1.000
_cell.length_c   1.000
_cell.angle_alpha   90.00
_cell.angle_beta   90.00
_cell.angle_gamma   90.00
#
_symmetry.space_group_name_H-M   'P 1'
#
loop_
_entity.id
_entity.type
_entity.pdbx_description
1 polymer ?
#
loop_
_entity_poly.entity_id
_entity_poly.type
_entity_poly.pdbx_seq_one_letter_code
_entity_poly.pdbx_strand_id
1 'polypeptide(L)'
;MPLATQSHDPPSPPFAGACPLCGQPNQCAVAAGLPAQSCWCMARVIAPEALAAVPAEQRGRVCICPACGSPGKWQYSAGSKDDAVPSAPI
;
A
#
# COMPACT_ATOMS: atom_id res chain seq x y z
N MET A 1 3.26 -35.05 33.46
CA MET A 1 3.40 -34.78 32.01
C MET A 1 2.30 -35.55 31.30
N PRO A 2 1.44 -34.87 30.54
CA PRO A 2 1.77 -34.52 29.16
C PRO A 2 1.67 -33.02 28.85
N LEU A 3 2.62 -32.55 28.03
CA LEU A 3 2.58 -31.23 27.40
C LEU A 3 1.46 -31.22 26.36
N ALA A 4 0.56 -30.25 26.46
CA ALA A 4 -0.41 -29.97 25.41
C ALA A 4 0.32 -29.51 24.15
N THR A 5 0.18 -30.28 23.08
CA THR A 5 0.55 -29.97 21.71
C THR A 5 0.01 -28.59 21.33
N GLN A 6 0.92 -27.62 21.23
CA GLN A 6 0.62 -26.32 20.65
C GLN A 6 0.56 -26.52 19.14
N SER A 7 -0.64 -26.40 18.57
CA SER A 7 -0.89 -26.38 17.13
C SER A 7 -0.03 -25.28 16.50
N HIS A 8 1.05 -25.68 15.85
CA HIS A 8 1.81 -24.81 14.98
C HIS A 8 1.02 -24.72 13.67
N ASP A 9 0.22 -23.66 13.54
CA ASP A 9 -0.24 -23.20 12.23
C ASP A 9 1.01 -22.90 11.39
N PRO A 10 1.18 -23.50 10.19
CA PRO A 10 2.28 -23.13 9.32
C PRO A 10 2.19 -21.62 9.07
N PRO A 11 3.28 -20.85 9.16
CA PRO A 11 3.20 -19.40 9.00
C PRO A 11 2.58 -19.11 7.63
N SER A 12 1.37 -18.53 7.65
CA SER A 12 0.82 -17.85 6.49
C SER A 12 1.95 -17.00 5.90
N PRO A 13 2.22 -17.07 4.57
CA PRO A 13 3.35 -16.37 3.98
C PRO A 13 3.30 -14.92 4.45
N PRO A 14 4.43 -14.36 4.93
CA PRO A 14 4.43 -13.07 5.61
C PRO A 14 3.72 -12.07 4.73
N PHE A 15 2.58 -11.61 5.23
CA PHE A 15 1.69 -10.70 4.54
C PHE A 15 2.54 -9.62 3.89
N ALA A 16 2.55 -9.59 2.56
CA ALA A 16 3.09 -8.46 1.84
C ALA A 16 2.49 -7.20 2.48
N GLY A 17 3.34 -6.37 3.11
CA GLY A 17 2.91 -5.40 4.11
C GLY A 17 1.74 -4.51 3.67
N ALA A 18 1.04 -3.88 4.61
CA ALA A 18 -0.06 -2.99 4.25
C ALA A 18 0.46 -1.81 3.42
N CYS A 19 -0.25 -1.48 2.34
CA CYS A 19 0.02 -0.29 1.56
C CYS A 19 -0.32 0.94 2.42
N PRO A 20 0.60 1.90 2.60
CA PRO A 20 0.36 3.07 3.44
C PRO A 20 -0.70 4.03 2.90
N LEU A 21 -1.14 3.82 1.66
CA LEU A 21 -2.12 4.66 0.98
C LEU A 21 -3.56 4.15 1.19
N CYS A 22 -3.81 2.84 1.10
CA CYS A 22 -5.16 2.24 1.23
C CYS A 22 -5.31 1.22 2.37
N GLY A 23 -4.23 0.82 3.03
CA GLY A 23 -4.23 -0.28 4.00
C GLY A 23 -4.35 -1.70 3.41
N GLN A 24 -4.59 -1.85 2.10
CA GLN A 24 -4.64 -3.16 1.43
C GLN A 24 -3.24 -3.79 1.27
N PRO A 25 -3.11 -5.11 1.06
CA PRO A 25 -1.82 -5.75 0.84
C PRO A 25 -1.02 -5.09 -0.29
N ASN A 26 0.25 -4.78 -0.04
CA ASN A 26 1.11 -4.11 -1.03
C ASN A 26 1.60 -5.06 -2.14
N GLN A 27 1.38 -6.36 -2.00
CA GLN A 27 1.81 -7.42 -2.93
C GLN A 27 3.31 -7.40 -3.25
N CYS A 28 4.14 -6.93 -2.32
CA CYS A 28 5.60 -7.00 -2.43
C CYS A 28 6.10 -8.45 -2.40
N ALA A 29 6.69 -8.90 -3.51
CA ALA A 29 7.29 -10.23 -3.61
C ALA A 29 8.44 -10.42 -2.62
N VAL A 30 9.30 -9.41 -2.43
CA VAL A 30 10.44 -9.48 -1.50
C VAL A 30 9.96 -9.68 -0.05
N ALA A 31 8.92 -8.97 0.36
CA ALA A 31 8.32 -9.13 1.69
C ALA A 31 7.70 -10.52 1.88
N ALA A 32 7.21 -11.13 0.81
CA ALA A 32 6.72 -12.50 0.77
C ALA A 32 7.84 -13.58 0.64
N GLY A 33 9.13 -13.18 0.66
CA GLY A 33 10.25 -14.11 0.50
C GLY A 33 10.51 -14.57 -0.94
N LEU A 34 9.94 -13.89 -1.93
CA LEU A 34 10.09 -14.19 -3.36
C LEU A 34 11.13 -13.27 -4.02
N PRO A 35 11.69 -13.66 -5.19
CA PRO A 35 12.67 -12.85 -5.91
C PRO A 35 12.15 -11.45 -6.25
N ALA A 36 13.00 -10.42 -6.14
CA ALA A 36 12.59 -9.04 -6.47
C ALA A 36 12.02 -8.90 -7.89
N GLN A 37 12.61 -9.59 -8.86
CA GLN A 37 12.16 -9.65 -10.26
C GLN A 37 10.73 -10.19 -10.46
N SER A 38 10.18 -10.95 -9.50
CA SER A 38 8.79 -11.40 -9.53
C SER A 38 7.82 -10.40 -8.89
N CYS A 39 8.31 -9.28 -8.36
CA CYS A 39 7.47 -8.23 -7.79
C CYS A 39 6.74 -7.48 -8.91
N TRP A 40 5.44 -7.22 -8.73
CA TRP A 40 4.63 -6.49 -9.69
C TRP A 40 5.25 -5.13 -10.07
N CYS A 41 5.92 -4.48 -9.12
CA CYS A 41 6.48 -3.15 -9.30
C CYS A 41 7.74 -3.14 -10.18
N MET A 42 8.42 -4.27 -10.35
CA MET A 42 9.55 -4.39 -11.28
C MET A 42 9.10 -4.49 -12.74
N ALA A 43 7.85 -4.92 -12.98
CA ALA A 43 7.29 -5.10 -14.32
C ALA A 43 6.39 -3.94 -14.76
N ARG A 44 6.16 -2.92 -13.92
CA ARG A 44 5.22 -1.83 -14.19
C ARG A 44 5.86 -0.48 -13.88
N VAL A 45 5.56 0.53 -14.70
CA VAL A 45 5.84 1.93 -14.34
C VAL A 45 4.93 2.32 -13.19
N ILE A 46 5.53 2.74 -12.08
CA ILE A 46 4.81 3.27 -10.92
C ILE A 46 4.58 4.77 -11.14
N ALA A 47 3.35 5.21 -10.92
CA ALA A 47 2.99 6.60 -11.06
C ALA A 47 3.77 7.49 -10.05
N PRO A 48 4.46 8.55 -10.49
CA PRO A 48 5.25 9.41 -9.61
C PRO A 48 4.39 10.10 -8.54
N GLU A 49 3.15 10.47 -8.86
CA GLU A 49 2.19 11.01 -7.90
C GLU A 49 1.86 10.02 -6.77
N ALA A 50 1.83 8.71 -7.05
CA ALA A 50 1.58 7.69 -6.04
C ALA A 50 2.76 7.57 -5.07
N LEU A 51 4.00 7.69 -5.56
CA LEU A 51 5.19 7.72 -4.72
C LEU A 51 5.23 9.01 -3.86
N ALA A 52 4.82 10.15 -4.43
CA ALA A 52 4.70 11.40 -3.71
C ALA A 52 3.62 11.36 -2.62
N ALA A 53 2.55 10.59 -2.79
CA ALA A 53 1.49 10.45 -1.80
C ALA A 53 1.89 9.63 -0.56
N VAL A 54 2.98 8.85 -0.62
CA VAL A 54 3.49 8.10 0.55
C VAL A 54 4.00 9.09 1.61
N PRO A 55 3.70 8.90 2.91
CA PRO A 55 4.23 9.74 3.98
C PRO A 55 5.76 9.88 3.92
N ALA A 56 6.28 11.08 4.20
CA ALA A 56 7.69 11.40 3.98
C ALA A 56 8.64 10.43 4.70
N GLU A 57 8.36 10.10 5.96
CA GLU A 57 9.15 9.13 6.73
C GLU A 57 9.16 7.70 6.14
N GLN A 58 8.16 7.35 5.33
CA GLN A 58 7.98 6.00 4.78
C GLN A 58 8.45 5.86 3.32
N ARG A 59 8.70 6.98 2.62
CA ARG A 59 9.16 6.97 1.22
C ARG A 59 10.46 6.19 1.06
N GLY A 60 10.51 5.31 0.06
CA GLY A 60 11.67 4.44 -0.21
C GLY A 60 11.88 3.32 0.80
N ARG A 61 11.02 3.19 1.83
CA ARG A 61 11.12 2.15 2.87
C ARG A 61 9.99 1.13 2.80
N VAL A 62 8.80 1.56 2.37
CA VAL A 62 7.61 0.70 2.27
C VAL A 62 7.12 0.60 0.84
N CYS A 63 6.54 -0.55 0.48
CA CYS A 63 5.92 -0.74 -0.83
C CYS A 63 4.46 -0.27 -0.82
N ILE A 64 4.01 0.25 -1.96
CA ILE A 64 2.58 0.50 -2.24
C ILE A 64 1.97 -0.70 -2.97
N CYS A 65 0.64 -0.77 -3.10
CA CYS A 65 -0.02 -1.85 -3.85
C CYS A 65 -0.15 -1.53 -5.35
N PRO A 66 -0.44 -2.52 -6.22
CA PRO A 66 -0.60 -2.30 -7.66
C PRO A 66 -1.70 -1.30 -8.00
N ALA A 67 -2.78 -1.27 -7.21
CA ALA A 67 -3.89 -0.34 -7.43
C ALA A 67 -3.46 1.11 -7.17
N CYS A 68 -2.70 1.36 -6.11
CA CYS A 68 -2.17 2.69 -5.80
C CYS A 68 -1.06 3.13 -6.76
N GLY A 69 -0.20 2.19 -7.18
CA GLY A 69 0.93 2.48 -8.05
C GLY A 69 0.56 2.62 -9.53
N SER A 70 -0.66 2.28 -9.92
CA SER A 70 -1.14 2.39 -11.30
C SER A 70 -1.51 3.83 -11.65
N PRO A 71 -1.14 4.33 -12.85
CA PRO A 71 -1.53 5.66 -13.30
C PRO A 71 -3.07 5.73 -13.47
N GLY A 72 -3.71 6.53 -12.62
CA GLY A 72 -5.13 6.87 -12.68
C GLY A 72 -6.08 5.76 -12.22
N LYS A 73 -6.50 5.79 -10.94
CA LYS A 73 -7.80 6.27 -10.41
C LYS A 73 -7.70 6.29 -8.88
N TRP A 74 -6.63 6.89 -8.35
CA TRP A 74 -6.44 7.02 -6.92
C TRP A 74 -7.06 8.35 -6.47
N GLN A 75 -8.27 8.31 -5.92
CA GLN A 75 -8.83 9.45 -5.19
C GLN A 75 -8.16 9.46 -3.81
N TYR A 76 -7.02 10.13 -3.70
CA TYR A 76 -6.52 10.56 -2.41
C TYR A 76 -7.52 11.59 -1.89
N SER A 77 -8.18 11.32 -0.76
CA SER A 77 -8.98 12.30 -0.02
C SER A 77 -8.05 13.39 0.54
N ALA A 78 -7.47 14.21 -0.34
CA ALA A 78 -6.99 15.53 0.03
C ALA A 78 -8.22 16.43 0.10
N GLY A 79 -8.89 16.38 1.25
CA GLY A 79 -10.00 17.28 1.57
C GLY A 79 -11.32 16.91 0.90
N SER A 80 -12.37 16.92 1.72
CA SER A 80 -13.73 17.17 1.29
C SER A 80 -13.79 18.14 0.12
N LYS A 81 -14.36 17.68 -0.99
CA LYS A 81 -15.02 18.57 -1.94
C LYS A 81 -16.37 18.96 -1.33
N ASP A 82 -16.33 19.64 -0.18
CA ASP A 82 -17.49 20.23 0.48
C ASP A 82 -17.22 21.68 0.90
N ASP A 83 -16.19 22.33 0.35
CA ASP A 83 -16.10 23.79 0.35
C ASP A 83 -16.77 24.33 -0.91
N ALA A 84 -18.09 24.14 -0.97
CA ALA A 84 -18.92 25.14 -1.60
C ALA A 84 -18.69 26.43 -0.81
N VAL A 85 -17.94 27.38 -1.38
CA VAL A 85 -18.04 28.77 -0.95
C VAL A 85 -19.31 29.32 -1.61
N PRO A 86 -20.44 29.50 -0.91
CA PRO A 86 -21.47 30.36 -1.44
C PRO A 86 -20.89 31.78 -1.49
N SER A 87 -20.84 32.31 -2.70
CA SER A 87 -20.56 33.71 -3.02
C SER A 87 -21.22 34.65 -2.00
N ALA A 88 -20.42 35.47 -1.33
CA ALA A 88 -20.97 36.63 -0.62
C ALA A 88 -21.47 37.65 -1.65
N PRO A 89 -22.74 38.07 -1.63
CA PRO A 89 -23.18 39.23 -2.38
C PRO A 89 -22.60 40.52 -1.77
N ILE A 90 -22.34 41.49 -2.66
CA ILE A 90 -21.87 42.85 -2.43
C ILE A 90 -22.76 43.60 -1.43
#